data_AF-A0A6P7H8I8-F1
#
_entry.id   AF-A0A6P7H8I8-F1
#
_cell.length_a   1.000
_cell.length_b   1.000
_cell.length_c   1.000
_cell.angle_alpha   90.00
_cell.angle_beta   90.00
_cell.angle_gamma   90.00
#
_symmetry.space_group_name_H-M   'P 1'
#
loop_
_entity.id
_entity.type
_entity.pdbx_description
1 polymer ?
#
loop_
_entity_poly.entity_id
_entity_poly.type
_entity_poly.pdbx_seq_one_letter_code
_entity_poly.pdbx_strand_id
1 'polypeptide(L)'
;LLQLIITFKCNVYKYARFIFNVLPSAHFICTKYFSLSVQQGQNTITRASTESTVTIPFARTFRNLDTNRPEGGDGLEQFNFCGCGWPQHMLVPMGNSLGFRCELFVMISNYDDDRVVQDISGVCNDADVFCGVKDKLYPDRRSMGYPFDRQPRVGVDTLQQFLTPNMRVQDISIRFNNRSVQPRPNNK
;
A
#
# COMPACT_ATOMS: atom_id res chain seq x y z
N LEU A 1 -1.76 15.54 -13.86
CA LEU A 1 -2.20 14.62 -12.78
C LEU A 1 -0.98 14.21 -12.00
N LEU A 2 -1.10 13.90 -10.71
CA LEU A 2 0.01 13.41 -9.89
C LEU A 2 -0.35 12.05 -9.29
N GLN A 3 0.67 11.27 -8.95
CA GLN A 3 0.53 10.00 -8.26
C GLN A 3 1.14 10.12 -6.86
N LEU A 4 0.34 9.81 -5.84
CA LEU A 4 0.78 9.81 -4.45
C LEU A 4 1.19 8.40 -4.08
N ILE A 5 2.46 8.21 -3.77
CA ILE A 5 3.05 6.96 -3.31
C ILE A 5 3.24 7.04 -1.80
N ILE A 6 2.74 6.05 -1.07
CA ILE A 6 2.86 5.95 0.39
C ILE A 6 3.51 4.62 0.72
N THR A 7 4.62 4.66 1.44
CA THR A 7 5.33 3.45 1.87
C THR A 7 5.51 3.47 3.38
N PHE A 8 5.31 2.29 3.97
CA PHE A 8 5.47 2.08 5.41
C PHE A 8 6.75 1.33 5.72
N LYS A 9 7.54 1.82 6.68
CA LYS A 9 8.72 1.14 7.18
C LYS A 9 8.70 1.07 8.70
N CYS A 10 8.98 -0.10 9.27
CA CYS A 10 9.20 -0.22 10.70
C CYS A 10 10.61 -0.70 10.99
N ASN A 11 11.25 -0.09 11.97
CA ASN A 11 12.55 -0.56 12.44
C ASN A 11 12.35 -1.71 13.43
N VAL A 12 12.90 -2.87 13.10
CA VAL A 12 12.97 -4.03 13.99
C VAL A 12 13.97 -3.76 15.14
N TYR A 13 14.97 -2.92 14.90
CA TYR A 13 15.98 -2.56 15.90
C TYR A 13 15.59 -1.29 16.67
N LYS A 14 15.47 -1.45 17.99
CA LYS A 14 14.93 -0.49 18.98
C LYS A 14 15.61 0.89 19.02
N TYR A 15 16.74 1.09 18.32
CA TYR A 15 17.58 2.30 18.39
C TYR A 15 18.22 2.77 17.07
N ALA A 16 18.00 2.09 15.94
CA ALA A 16 18.68 2.46 14.70
C ALA A 16 17.84 3.44 13.87
N ARG A 17 18.41 4.60 13.50
CA ARG A 17 17.91 5.42 12.37
C ARG A 17 18.18 4.65 11.08
N PHE A 18 17.41 4.95 10.01
CA PHE A 18 17.62 4.29 8.73
C PHE A 18 19.05 4.51 8.21
N ILE A 19 19.79 3.41 8.04
CA ILE A 19 21.09 3.38 7.38
C ILE A 19 20.99 2.43 6.19
N PHE A 20 21.08 2.96 4.98
CA PHE A 20 21.01 2.17 3.73
C PHE A 20 22.13 1.11 3.66
N ASN A 21 23.32 1.41 4.19
CA ASN A 21 24.49 0.51 4.14
C ASN A 21 24.42 -0.70 5.08
N VAL A 22 23.51 -0.71 6.06
CA VAL A 22 23.46 -1.77 7.08
C VAL A 22 22.44 -2.85 6.73
N LEU A 23 21.35 -2.51 6.04
CA LEU A 23 20.28 -3.44 5.65
C LEU A 23 19.67 -3.01 4.30
N PRO A 24 20.27 -3.42 3.17
CA PRO A 24 19.97 -2.84 1.86
C PRO A 24 18.56 -3.12 1.30
N SER A 25 17.75 -4.02 1.88
CA SER A 25 16.51 -4.46 1.19
C SER A 25 15.31 -4.91 2.05
N ALA A 26 15.36 -4.88 3.39
CA ALA A 26 14.52 -5.81 4.16
C ALA A 26 13.40 -5.25 5.07
N HIS A 27 12.90 -4.01 4.91
CA HIS A 27 11.96 -3.46 5.92
C HIS A 27 10.82 -2.56 5.41
N PHE A 28 10.55 -2.50 4.10
CA PHE A 28 9.38 -1.80 3.58
C PHE A 28 8.21 -2.77 3.50
N ILE A 29 7.15 -2.47 4.26
CA ILE A 29 6.07 -3.42 4.53
C ILE A 29 5.03 -3.40 3.41
N CYS A 30 4.67 -2.21 2.91
CA CYS A 30 3.69 -2.04 1.82
C CYS A 30 3.93 -0.68 1.14
N THR A 31 3.93 -0.65 -0.19
CA THR A 31 3.83 0.58 -0.99
C THR A 31 2.43 0.67 -1.56
N LYS A 32 1.78 1.81 -1.46
CA LYS A 32 0.48 2.10 -2.08
C LYS A 32 0.63 3.28 -3.00
N TYR A 33 -0.19 3.33 -4.04
CA TYR A 33 -0.27 4.50 -4.90
C TYR A 33 -1.71 4.91 -5.18
N PHE A 34 -1.90 6.20 -5.45
CA PHE A 34 -3.18 6.81 -5.80
C PHE A 34 -2.99 7.89 -6.85
N SER A 35 -3.85 7.93 -7.86
CA SER A 35 -3.93 9.05 -8.79
C SER A 35 -4.69 10.23 -8.18
N LEU A 36 -4.16 11.44 -8.35
CA LEU A 36 -4.69 12.66 -7.78
C LEU A 36 -4.70 13.78 -8.83
N SER A 37 -5.80 14.53 -8.87
CA SER A 37 -5.83 15.82 -9.56
C SER A 37 -5.53 16.91 -8.54
N VAL A 38 -4.42 17.61 -8.72
CA VAL A 38 -4.02 18.75 -7.89
C VAL A 38 -4.23 20.04 -8.67
N GLN A 39 -4.59 21.11 -7.96
CA GLN A 39 -4.69 22.45 -8.53
C GLN A 39 -3.38 23.22 -8.31
N GLN A 40 -3.16 24.31 -9.05
CA GLN A 40 -2.02 25.17 -8.79
C GLN A 40 -2.14 25.80 -7.39
N GLY A 41 -1.06 25.74 -6.60
CA GLY A 41 -1.02 26.29 -5.24
C GLY A 41 -1.05 25.23 -4.14
N GLN A 42 -1.50 25.62 -2.95
CA GLN A 42 -1.54 24.74 -1.78
C GLN A 42 -2.73 23.77 -1.87
N ASN A 43 -2.45 22.47 -1.78
CA ASN A 43 -3.46 21.43 -1.79
C ASN A 43 -3.36 20.61 -0.49
N THR A 44 -4.51 20.31 0.12
CA THR A 44 -4.62 19.40 1.26
C THR A 44 -5.27 18.11 0.78
N ILE A 45 -4.55 16.99 0.88
CA ILE A 45 -5.02 15.67 0.44
C ILE A 45 -5.35 14.83 1.67
N THR A 46 -6.63 14.47 1.82
CA THR A 46 -7.10 13.56 2.87
C THR A 46 -7.54 12.25 2.23
N ARG A 47 -7.11 11.13 2.80
CA ARG A 47 -7.42 9.78 2.30
C ARG A 47 -7.75 8.84 3.45
N ALA A 48 -8.79 8.03 3.26
CA ALA A 48 -9.17 7.03 4.23
C ALA A 48 -8.31 5.77 4.05
N SER A 49 -8.00 5.08 5.15
CA SER A 49 -7.25 3.81 5.10
C SER A 49 -8.02 2.70 4.36
N THR A 50 -9.33 2.83 4.23
CA THR A 50 -10.24 1.93 3.51
C THR A 50 -10.17 2.07 2.00
N GLU A 51 -9.66 3.20 1.48
CA GLU A 51 -9.51 3.46 0.03
C GLU A 51 -8.20 2.91 -0.53
N SER A 52 -7.60 1.95 0.16
CA SER A 52 -6.23 1.49 -0.09
C SER A 52 -6.16 0.50 -1.26
N THR A 53 -5.29 0.78 -2.24
CA THR A 53 -4.99 -0.06 -3.41
C THR A 53 -4.24 -1.38 -3.10
N VAL A 54 -3.97 -1.63 -1.82
CA VAL A 54 -3.33 -2.86 -1.35
C VAL A 54 -4.34 -3.86 -0.81
N THR A 55 -5.49 -3.39 -0.33
CA THR A 55 -6.31 -4.14 0.63
C THR A 55 -7.71 -4.44 0.14
N ILE A 56 -8.23 -5.60 0.55
CA ILE A 56 -9.61 -6.01 0.33
C ILE A 56 -10.44 -5.92 1.62
N PRO A 57 -11.74 -5.58 1.52
CA PRO A 57 -12.62 -5.50 2.67
C PRO A 57 -12.84 -6.89 3.29
N PHE A 58 -13.13 -6.92 4.59
CA PHE A 58 -13.33 -8.14 5.37
C PHE A 58 -14.31 -9.12 4.72
N ALA A 59 -15.42 -8.62 4.17
CA ALA A 59 -16.44 -9.43 3.52
C ALA A 59 -15.92 -10.22 2.31
N ARG A 60 -14.88 -9.73 1.60
CA ARG A 60 -14.25 -10.49 0.50
C ARG A 60 -13.28 -11.55 1.00
N THR A 61 -12.53 -11.26 2.07
CA THR A 61 -11.59 -12.22 2.67
C THR A 61 -12.32 -13.42 3.30
N PHE A 62 -13.41 -13.16 4.02
CA PHE A 62 -14.17 -14.19 4.76
C PHE A 62 -15.50 -14.56 4.11
N ARG A 63 -15.60 -14.38 2.78
CA ARG A 63 -16.80 -14.80 2.04
C ARG A 63 -16.99 -16.31 2.11
N ASN A 64 -18.24 -16.75 2.08
CA ASN A 64 -18.56 -18.16 1.92
C ASN A 64 -18.31 -18.58 0.47
N LEU A 65 -17.48 -19.61 0.27
CA LEU A 65 -17.12 -20.12 -1.05
C LEU A 65 -18.10 -21.19 -1.57
N ASP A 66 -19.01 -21.68 -0.73
CA ASP A 66 -19.93 -22.76 -1.08
C ASP A 66 -21.28 -22.23 -1.57
N THR A 67 -21.69 -21.03 -1.13
CA THR A 67 -23.04 -20.52 -1.42
C THR A 67 -23.16 -19.76 -2.74
N ASN A 68 -22.09 -19.15 -3.26
CA ASN A 68 -22.13 -18.25 -4.43
C ASN A 68 -20.94 -18.43 -5.37
N ARG A 69 -20.30 -19.60 -5.37
CA ARG A 69 -19.18 -19.87 -6.27
C ARG A 69 -19.72 -20.37 -7.62
N PRO A 70 -19.37 -19.69 -8.74
CA PRO A 70 -19.72 -20.17 -10.07
C PRO A 70 -19.06 -21.53 -10.35
N GLU A 71 -19.76 -22.42 -11.05
CA GLU A 71 -19.30 -23.79 -11.32
C GLU A 71 -18.13 -23.85 -12.31
N GLY A 72 -17.93 -22.82 -13.14
CA GLY A 72 -16.82 -22.74 -14.10
C GLY A 72 -16.83 -21.49 -14.98
N GLY A 73 -15.87 -21.41 -15.89
CA GLY A 73 -15.70 -20.32 -16.86
C GLY A 73 -15.23 -18.99 -16.25
N ASP A 74 -15.36 -17.91 -17.02
CA ASP A 74 -14.91 -16.56 -16.66
C ASP A 74 -15.46 -16.07 -15.31
N GLY A 75 -16.68 -16.50 -14.94
CA GLY A 75 -17.30 -16.17 -13.67
C GLY A 75 -16.53 -16.73 -12.47
N LEU A 76 -16.02 -17.96 -12.57
CA LEU A 76 -15.22 -18.59 -11.51
C LEU A 76 -13.85 -17.93 -11.39
N GLU A 77 -13.22 -17.59 -12.52
CA GLU A 77 -11.93 -16.89 -12.54
C GLU A 77 -12.05 -15.49 -11.92
N GLN A 78 -13.07 -14.72 -12.31
CA GLN A 78 -13.37 -13.42 -11.73
C GLN A 78 -13.66 -13.54 -10.24
N PHE A 79 -14.45 -14.54 -9.83
CA PHE A 79 -14.73 -14.80 -8.43
C PHE A 79 -13.43 -15.04 -7.66
N ASN A 80 -12.53 -15.89 -8.15
CA ASN A 80 -11.25 -16.18 -7.49
C ASN A 80 -10.34 -14.95 -7.45
N PHE A 81 -10.25 -14.20 -8.55
CA PHE A 81 -9.45 -12.98 -8.65
C PHE A 81 -9.89 -11.92 -7.64
N CYS A 82 -11.21 -11.76 -7.44
CA CYS A 82 -11.76 -10.87 -6.42
C CYS A 82 -11.38 -11.22 -4.97
N GLY A 83 -10.92 -12.44 -4.73
CA GLY A 83 -10.39 -12.87 -3.43
C GLY A 83 -8.91 -12.53 -3.25
N CYS A 84 -8.20 -12.16 -4.32
CA CYS A 84 -6.81 -11.76 -4.24
C CYS A 84 -6.71 -10.35 -3.64
N GLY A 85 -5.90 -10.21 -2.60
CA GLY A 85 -5.53 -8.94 -2.03
C GLY A 85 -5.24 -9.04 -0.54
N TRP A 86 -4.57 -8.03 0.00
CA TRP A 86 -4.19 -8.05 1.41
C TRP A 86 -5.42 -7.80 2.30
N PRO A 87 -5.63 -8.53 3.39
CA PRO A 87 -6.78 -8.26 4.26
C PRO A 87 -6.70 -6.85 4.87
N GLN A 88 -7.78 -6.07 4.80
CA GLN A 88 -7.84 -4.70 5.35
C GLN A 88 -7.41 -4.62 6.82
N HIS A 89 -7.74 -5.64 7.61
CA HIS A 89 -7.42 -5.69 9.04
C HIS A 89 -5.96 -6.05 9.33
N MET A 90 -5.17 -6.41 8.31
CA MET A 90 -3.73 -6.68 8.41
C MET A 90 -2.88 -5.56 7.81
N LEU A 91 -3.49 -4.42 7.47
CA LEU A 91 -2.81 -3.35 6.74
C LEU A 91 -1.58 -2.78 7.47
N VAL A 92 -1.64 -2.75 8.80
CA VAL A 92 -0.62 -2.20 9.68
C VAL A 92 -0.08 -3.35 10.53
N PRO A 93 1.24 -3.45 10.76
CA PRO A 93 1.77 -4.51 11.61
C PRO A 93 1.21 -4.37 13.04
N MET A 94 1.17 -5.49 13.76
CA MET A 94 0.58 -5.55 15.11
C MET A 94 1.15 -4.49 16.07
N GLY A 95 2.46 -4.22 15.99
CA GLY A 95 3.15 -3.32 16.90
C GLY A 95 3.33 -3.92 18.30
N ASN A 96 3.47 -3.07 19.32
CA ASN A 96 3.60 -3.49 20.71
C ASN A 96 2.93 -2.48 21.65
N SER A 97 2.74 -2.84 22.92
CA SER A 97 2.09 -1.98 23.91
C SER A 97 2.88 -0.70 24.21
N LEU A 98 4.20 -0.71 24.01
CA LEU A 98 5.10 0.44 24.24
C LEU A 98 5.08 1.46 23.09
N GLY A 99 4.52 1.10 21.94
CA GLY A 99 4.60 1.88 20.71
C GLY A 99 5.77 1.44 19.85
N PHE A 100 5.47 0.69 18.79
CA PHE A 100 6.42 0.29 17.77
C PHE A 100 6.69 1.47 16.83
N ARG A 101 7.96 1.91 16.78
CA ARG A 101 8.37 3.09 16.00
C ARG A 101 8.51 2.73 14.53
N CYS A 102 7.82 3.48 13.69
CA CYS A 102 7.83 3.31 12.25
C CYS A 102 7.97 4.69 11.58
N GLU A 103 8.44 4.68 10.35
CA GLU A 103 8.60 5.86 9.49
C GLU A 103 7.58 5.73 8.36
N LEU A 104 6.69 6.72 8.25
CA LEU A 104 5.77 6.86 7.11
C LEU A 104 6.47 7.69 6.04
N PHE A 105 6.74 7.07 4.91
CA PHE A 105 7.28 7.75 3.73
C PHE A 105 6.16 8.07 2.76
N VAL A 106 6.16 9.30 2.26
CA VAL A 106 5.23 9.79 1.25
C VAL A 106 6.03 10.43 0.13
N MET A 107 5.70 10.09 -1.10
CA MET A 107 6.29 10.64 -2.31
C MET A 107 5.18 11.04 -3.28
N ILE A 108 5.39 12.13 -4.00
CA ILE A 108 4.54 12.53 -5.11
C ILE A 108 5.32 12.37 -6.41
N SER A 109 4.80 11.60 -7.34
CA SER A 109 5.36 11.37 -8.66
C SER A 109 4.43 11.90 -9.75
N ASN A 110 4.97 12.01 -10.97
CA ASN A 110 4.20 12.47 -12.12
C ASN A 110 3.40 11.30 -12.72
N TYR A 111 2.08 11.42 -12.70
CA TYR A 111 1.19 10.36 -13.18
C TYR A 111 1.42 10.02 -14.66
N ASP A 112 1.80 11.00 -15.49
CA ASP A 112 1.99 10.77 -16.93
C ASP A 112 3.21 9.90 -17.22
N ASP A 113 4.21 9.88 -16.33
CA ASP A 113 5.40 9.04 -16.45
C ASP A 113 5.19 7.62 -15.88
N ASP A 114 4.26 7.51 -14.94
CA ASP A 114 3.99 6.30 -14.17
C ASP A 114 2.85 5.47 -14.75
N ARG A 115 1.88 6.08 -15.44
CA ARG A 115 0.74 5.34 -15.99
C ARG A 115 1.14 4.41 -17.13
N VAL A 116 0.46 3.26 -17.20
CA VAL A 116 0.34 2.46 -18.43
C VAL A 116 -0.96 2.83 -19.14
N VAL A 117 -0.88 3.23 -20.42
CA VAL A 117 -2.06 3.60 -21.21
C VAL A 117 -2.85 2.34 -21.54
N GLN A 118 -3.91 2.08 -20.76
CA GLN A 118 -4.85 0.98 -20.95
C GLN A 118 -6.18 1.33 -20.30
N ASP A 119 -7.25 0.68 -20.73
CA ASP A 119 -8.52 0.74 -20.00
C ASP A 119 -8.42 -0.11 -18.73
N ILE A 120 -8.68 0.47 -17.56
CA ILE A 120 -8.66 -0.23 -16.26
C ILE A 120 -10.10 -0.57 -15.82
N SER A 121 -11.11 -0.37 -16.68
CA SER A 121 -12.50 -0.78 -16.39
C SER A 121 -12.56 -2.27 -16.01
N GLY A 122 -13.31 -2.61 -14.97
CA GLY A 122 -13.35 -3.99 -14.49
C GLY A 122 -13.89 -4.12 -13.08
N VAL A 123 -13.94 -5.37 -12.62
CA VAL A 123 -14.40 -5.72 -11.29
C VAL A 123 -13.19 -6.13 -10.46
N CYS A 124 -13.15 -5.71 -9.20
CA CYS A 124 -12.11 -6.08 -8.22
C CYS A 124 -10.71 -5.52 -8.48
N ASN A 125 -10.64 -4.22 -8.82
CA ASN A 125 -9.38 -3.49 -9.01
C ASN A 125 -8.82 -2.87 -7.71
N ASP A 126 -9.37 -3.21 -6.55
CA ASP A 126 -9.04 -2.53 -5.29
C ASP A 126 -7.71 -3.00 -4.68
N ALA A 127 -7.13 -4.09 -5.19
CA ALA A 127 -5.90 -4.70 -4.69
C ALA A 127 -4.84 -4.87 -5.78
N ASP A 128 -4.82 -3.94 -6.74
CA ASP A 128 -3.95 -3.97 -7.91
C ASP A 128 -2.46 -3.95 -7.57
N VAL A 129 -2.07 -3.40 -6.43
CA VAL A 129 -0.67 -3.39 -5.99
C VAL A 129 -0.07 -4.79 -5.91
N PHE A 130 -0.81 -5.76 -5.34
CA PHE A 130 -0.32 -7.13 -5.16
C PHE A 130 -0.88 -8.12 -6.18
N CYS A 131 -2.08 -7.86 -6.69
CA CYS A 131 -2.80 -8.79 -7.56
C CYS A 131 -2.81 -8.36 -9.02
N GLY A 132 -2.34 -7.14 -9.32
CA GLY A 132 -2.48 -6.55 -10.63
C GLY A 132 -3.94 -6.32 -11.01
N VAL A 133 -4.19 -6.19 -12.31
CA VAL A 133 -5.52 -6.05 -12.87
C VAL A 133 -5.78 -7.26 -13.76
N LYS A 134 -6.94 -7.91 -13.63
CA LYS A 134 -7.27 -9.13 -14.39
C LYS A 134 -7.13 -8.87 -15.89
N ASP A 135 -6.40 -9.78 -16.57
CA ASP A 135 -6.16 -9.78 -18.02
C ASP A 135 -5.58 -8.48 -18.59
N LYS A 136 -4.92 -7.68 -17.74
CA LYS A 136 -4.41 -6.35 -18.06
C LYS A 136 -2.97 -6.19 -17.58
N LEU A 137 -2.30 -5.17 -18.10
CA LEU A 137 -0.95 -4.83 -17.65
C LEU A 137 -1.01 -4.26 -16.23
N TYR A 138 0.09 -4.36 -15.50
CA TYR A 138 0.21 -3.65 -14.23
C TYR A 138 0.06 -2.14 -14.48
N PRO A 139 -0.80 -1.41 -13.75
CA PRO A 139 -1.19 -0.05 -14.12
C PRO A 139 -0.10 1.00 -13.83
N ASP A 140 0.93 0.63 -13.06
CA ASP A 140 2.14 1.43 -12.83
C ASP A 140 3.32 0.90 -13.67
N ARG A 141 3.98 1.79 -14.40
CA ARG A 141 5.13 1.48 -15.25
C ARG A 141 6.44 1.40 -14.47
N ARG A 142 6.46 1.86 -13.22
CA ARG A 142 7.60 1.76 -12.31
C ARG A 142 7.77 0.35 -11.80
N SER A 143 9.00 0.03 -11.40
CA SER A 143 9.30 -1.23 -10.73
C SER A 143 8.56 -1.30 -9.39
N MET A 144 7.99 -2.47 -9.07
CA MET A 144 7.35 -2.69 -7.77
C MET A 144 8.35 -2.42 -6.64
N GLY A 145 7.96 -1.57 -5.69
CA GLY A 145 8.83 -1.13 -4.60
C GLY A 145 9.55 0.20 -4.86
N TYR A 146 9.39 0.81 -6.04
CA TYR A 146 9.86 2.16 -6.31
C TYR A 146 9.40 3.15 -5.23
N PRO A 147 10.28 4.06 -4.74
CA PRO A 147 11.65 4.32 -5.17
C PRO A 147 12.73 3.53 -4.40
N PHE A 148 12.33 2.53 -3.62
CA PHE A 148 13.23 1.73 -2.76
C PHE A 148 13.61 0.37 -3.35
N ASP A 149 13.21 0.10 -4.60
CA ASP A 149 13.58 -1.10 -5.34
C ASP A 149 15.09 -1.17 -5.66
N ARG A 150 15.79 -0.03 -5.62
CA ARG A 150 17.21 0.09 -5.95
C ARG A 150 18.02 0.63 -4.79
N GLN A 151 19.32 0.37 -4.85
CA GLN A 151 20.29 1.02 -3.96
C GLN A 151 20.27 2.54 -4.14
N PRO A 152 20.48 3.30 -3.07
CA PRO A 152 20.48 4.75 -3.13
C PRO A 152 21.70 5.28 -3.90
N ARG A 153 21.70 6.59 -4.14
CA ARG A 153 22.84 7.32 -4.75
C ARG A 153 24.09 7.17 -3.88
N VAL A 154 25.27 7.19 -4.52
CA VAL A 154 26.56 7.15 -3.81
C VAL A 154 26.64 8.28 -2.79
N GLY A 155 26.99 7.97 -1.55
CA GLY A 155 27.08 8.94 -0.43
C GLY A 155 25.75 9.21 0.29
N VAL A 156 24.67 8.50 -0.05
CA VAL A 156 23.40 8.56 0.67
C VAL A 156 23.28 7.37 1.62
N ASP A 157 23.50 7.65 2.90
CA ASP A 157 23.48 6.64 3.95
C ASP A 157 22.17 6.68 4.74
N THR A 158 21.46 7.81 4.79
CA THR A 158 20.24 7.96 5.61
C THR A 158 19.00 8.30 4.78
N LEU A 159 17.81 8.07 5.34
CA LEU A 159 16.54 8.37 4.64
C LEU A 159 16.44 9.85 4.33
N GLN A 160 16.88 10.68 5.27
CA GLN A 160 16.87 12.15 5.16
C GLN A 160 17.72 12.63 3.98
N GLN A 161 18.86 12.00 3.72
CA GLN A 161 19.73 12.30 2.57
C GLN A 161 19.14 11.82 1.24
N PHE A 162 18.26 10.82 1.27
CA PHE A 162 17.57 10.32 0.08
C PHE A 162 16.46 11.25 -0.40
N LEU A 163 15.86 12.02 0.52
CA LEU A 163 14.67 12.83 0.23
C LEU A 163 14.94 13.88 -0.85
N THR A 164 13.98 13.98 -1.76
CA THR A 164 13.84 15.06 -2.73
C THR A 164 12.66 15.97 -2.32
N PRO A 165 12.47 17.16 -2.93
CA PRO A 165 11.42 18.10 -2.52
C PRO A 165 9.98 17.55 -2.58
N ASN A 166 9.75 16.53 -3.40
CA ASN A 166 8.48 15.82 -3.55
C ASN A 166 8.33 14.62 -2.59
N MET A 167 9.27 14.42 -1.66
CA MET A 167 9.26 13.34 -0.68
C MET A 167 9.20 13.90 0.75
N ARG A 168 8.51 13.19 1.63
CA ARG A 168 8.44 13.51 3.05
C ARG A 168 8.40 12.24 3.88
N VAL A 169 9.05 12.30 5.04
CA VAL A 169 9.01 11.25 6.06
C VAL A 169 8.37 11.80 7.31
N GLN A 170 7.55 10.98 7.95
CA GLN A 170 6.94 11.27 9.23
C GLN A 170 7.14 10.11 10.20
N ASP A 171 7.71 10.38 11.37
CA ASP A 171 7.79 9.41 12.45
C ASP A 171 6.40 9.15 13.03
N ILE A 172 6.07 7.87 13.20
CA ILE A 172 4.79 7.39 13.73
C ILE A 172 5.01 6.23 14.71
N SER A 173 4.00 5.98 15.55
CA SER A 173 4.05 4.92 16.55
C SER A 173 2.80 4.06 16.46
N ILE A 174 2.99 2.75 16.28
CA ILE A 174 1.90 1.76 16.30
C ILE A 174 1.81 1.13 17.68
N ARG A 175 0.65 1.24 18.31
CA ARG A 175 0.39 0.64 19.61
C ARG A 175 -0.56 -0.53 19.49
N PHE A 176 -0.11 -1.69 19.97
CA PHE A 176 -0.99 -2.84 20.13
C PHE A 176 -1.81 -2.66 21.41
N ASN A 177 -3.13 -2.82 21.30
CA ASN A 177 -4.01 -2.86 22.46
C ASN A 177 -4.51 -4.30 22.64
N ASN A 178 -4.22 -4.92 23.79
CA ASN A 178 -4.58 -6.30 24.07
C ASN A 178 -6.06 -6.42 24.47
N ARG A 179 -6.94 -6.11 23.53
CA ARG A 179 -8.39 -6.18 23.68
C ARG A 179 -8.98 -6.88 22.47
N SER A 180 -9.79 -7.90 22.71
CA SER A 180 -10.67 -8.45 21.70
C SER A 180 -11.87 -7.52 21.50
N VAL A 181 -12.11 -7.12 20.26
CA VAL A 181 -13.28 -6.35 19.87
C VAL A 181 -14.10 -7.25 18.96
N GLN A 182 -15.35 -7.51 19.35
CA GLN A 182 -16.26 -8.23 18.47
C GLN A 182 -16.54 -7.37 17.22
N PRO A 183 -16.58 -7.97 16.01
CA PRO A 183 -16.98 -7.25 14.81
C PRO A 183 -18.32 -6.56 15.06
N ARG A 184 -18.45 -5.28 14.69
CA ARG A 184 -19.75 -4.62 14.76
C ARG A 184 -20.71 -5.42 13.87
N PRO A 185 -21.87 -5.87 14.37
CA PRO A 185 -22.85 -6.49 13.50
C PRO A 185 -23.22 -5.45 12.43
N ASN A 186 -23.14 -5.84 11.16
CA ASN A 186 -23.60 -4.99 10.07
C ASN A 186 -25.07 -4.67 10.32
N ASN A 187 -25.38 -3.41 10.67
CA ASN A 187 -26.74 -2.92 10.51
C ASN A 187 -27.02 -2.98 9.01
N LYS A 188 -27.93 -3.89 8.64
CA LYS A 188 -28.50 -3.97 7.30
C LYS A 188 -29.25 -2.68 6.98
#